data_AF-A0A947PUD0-F1
#
_entry.id   AF-A0A947PUD0-F1
#
_cell.length_a   1.000
_cell.length_b   1.000
_cell.length_c   1.000
_cell.angle_alpha   90.00
_cell.angle_beta   90.00
_cell.angle_gamma   90.00
#
_symmetry.space_group_name_H-M   'P 1'
#
loop_
_entity.id
_entity.type
_entity.pdbx_description
1 polymer ?
#
loop_
_entity_poly.entity_id
_entity_poly.type
_entity_poly.pdbx_seq_one_letter_code
_entity_poly.pdbx_strand_id
1 'polypeptide(L)'
;MKPRSLPLPTLTAVSTLAALLTLSSLPAQAVGRLADVTIVDRDTGATLPVHYAKGEYWVAGRPGARYAVTVHNRSGGRVLAVPSVDGVNVLSGETAAWDQRGYVFSPYERYQITGWRKSSS
;
A
#
# COMPACT_ATOMS: atom_id res chain seq x y z
N MET A 1 6.61 -69.49 -29.43
CA MET A 1 5.58 -68.42 -29.25
C MET A 1 6.23 -67.29 -28.46
N LYS A 2 6.30 -66.08 -29.02
CA LYS A 2 7.03 -64.93 -28.46
C LYS A 2 6.02 -63.89 -27.96
N PRO A 3 6.01 -63.49 -26.68
CA PRO A 3 5.11 -62.43 -26.24
C PRO A 3 5.62 -61.08 -26.74
N ARG A 4 4.71 -60.31 -27.36
CA ARG A 4 4.93 -58.94 -27.83
C ARG A 4 4.90 -57.98 -26.63
N SER A 5 5.95 -57.17 -26.48
CA SER A 5 5.99 -56.03 -25.56
C SER A 5 5.19 -54.85 -26.14
N LEU A 6 4.37 -54.20 -25.29
CA LEU A 6 3.68 -52.95 -25.60
C LEU A 6 4.53 -51.76 -25.10
N PRO A 7 4.61 -50.63 -25.83
CA PRO A 7 5.42 -49.49 -25.41
C PRO A 7 4.66 -48.61 -24.41
N LEU A 8 5.36 -48.11 -23.39
CA LEU A 8 4.90 -47.00 -22.54
C LEU A 8 5.47 -45.67 -23.08
N PRO A 9 4.66 -44.77 -23.66
CA PRO A 9 5.10 -43.38 -23.82
C PRO A 9 4.10 -42.34 -23.27
N THR A 10 3.10 -42.72 -22.46
CA THR A 10 2.01 -41.81 -22.10
C THR A 10 2.15 -41.10 -20.74
N LEU A 11 3.08 -41.52 -19.88
CA LEU A 11 3.24 -40.96 -18.53
C LEU A 11 4.09 -39.68 -18.45
N THR A 12 4.85 -39.33 -19.49
CA THR A 12 5.72 -38.14 -19.50
C THR A 12 5.00 -36.86 -19.98
N ALA A 13 3.93 -36.97 -20.75
CA ALA A 13 3.24 -35.82 -21.33
C ALA A 13 2.35 -35.05 -20.35
N VAL A 14 1.87 -35.70 -19.29
CA VAL A 14 0.97 -35.08 -18.29
C VAL A 14 1.77 -34.23 -17.28
N SER A 15 3.00 -34.63 -16.96
CA SER A 15 3.86 -33.95 -15.99
C SER A 15 4.38 -32.58 -16.48
N THR A 16 4.57 -32.42 -17.79
CA THR A 16 5.04 -31.14 -18.37
C THR A 16 3.94 -30.08 -18.41
N LEU A 17 2.68 -30.46 -18.55
CA LEU A 17 1.55 -29.52 -18.56
C LEU A 17 1.27 -28.93 -17.17
N ALA A 18 1.41 -29.75 -16.12
CA ALA A 18 1.25 -29.29 -14.73
C ALA A 18 2.33 -28.28 -14.30
N ALA A 19 3.58 -28.47 -14.77
CA ALA A 19 4.67 -27.54 -14.51
C ALA A 19 4.51 -26.19 -15.26
N LEU A 20 3.80 -26.16 -16.38
CA LEU A 20 3.53 -24.91 -17.12
C LEU A 20 2.42 -24.07 -16.46
N LEU A 21 1.44 -24.71 -15.83
CA LEU A 21 0.32 -24.04 -15.14
C LEU A 21 0.73 -23.38 -13.81
N THR A 22 1.80 -23.86 -13.16
CA THR A 22 2.32 -23.22 -11.92
C THR A 22 3.16 -21.97 -12.19
N LEU A 23 3.61 -21.75 -13.43
CA LEU A 23 4.33 -20.52 -13.82
C LEU A 23 3.41 -19.36 -14.20
N SER A 24 2.12 -19.59 -14.45
CA SER A 24 1.18 -18.52 -14.82
C SER A 24 0.70 -17.65 -13.64
N SER A 25 1.02 -18.01 -12.40
CA SER A 25 0.69 -17.21 -11.21
C SER A 25 1.83 -16.25 -10.83
N LEU A 26 2.36 -15.49 -11.79
CA LEU A 26 3.21 -14.36 -11.44
C LEU A 26 2.34 -13.41 -10.60
N PRO A 27 2.77 -13.01 -9.39
CA PRO A 27 2.06 -11.97 -8.67
C PRO A 27 2.02 -10.75 -9.58
N ALA A 28 0.82 -10.26 -9.89
CA ALA A 28 0.66 -8.96 -10.51
C ALA A 28 1.27 -7.95 -9.52
N GLN A 29 2.53 -7.60 -9.74
CA GLN A 29 3.18 -6.49 -9.07
C GLN A 29 2.44 -5.26 -9.58
N ALA A 30 1.37 -4.88 -8.88
CA ALA A 30 0.69 -3.63 -9.17
C ALA A 30 1.71 -2.52 -8.91
N VAL A 31 2.28 -1.99 -10.00
CA VAL A 31 2.89 -0.65 -10.01
C VAL A 31 1.76 0.27 -9.53
N GLY A 32 1.73 0.58 -8.23
CA GLY A 32 0.54 1.23 -7.66
C GLY A 32 0.41 1.31 -6.15
N ARG A 33 1.16 0.52 -5.36
CA ARG A 33 1.24 0.74 -3.89
C ARG A 33 2.63 1.21 -3.50
N LEU A 34 2.97 2.45 -3.87
CA LEU A 34 4.22 3.11 -3.47
C LEU A 34 4.33 3.23 -1.94
N ALA A 35 3.20 3.56 -1.30
CA ALA A 35 3.10 3.64 0.15
C ALA A 35 1.71 3.18 0.62
N ASP A 36 1.67 2.69 1.86
CA ASP A 36 0.43 2.53 2.61
C ASP A 36 0.23 3.79 3.48
N VAL A 37 -1.01 4.29 3.51
CA VAL A 37 -1.42 5.42 4.35
C VAL A 37 -2.50 4.94 5.31
N THR A 38 -2.29 5.15 6.62
CA THR A 38 -3.29 4.85 7.65
C THR A 38 -3.44 6.02 8.61
N ILE A 39 -4.61 6.10 9.25
CA ILE A 39 -4.87 7.09 10.30
C ILE A 39 -4.84 6.39 11.65
N VAL A 40 -4.12 6.95 12.60
CA VAL A 40 -3.97 6.41 13.96
C VAL A 40 -4.58 7.39 14.95
N ASP A 41 -5.49 6.90 15.79
CA ASP A 41 -5.99 7.62 16.96
C ASP A 41 -4.82 7.79 17.96
N ARG A 42 -4.53 9.03 18.33
CA ARG A 42 -3.35 9.37 19.13
C ARG A 42 -3.56 9.24 20.63
N ASP A 43 -4.81 9.10 21.07
CA ASP A 43 -5.14 8.90 22.47
C ASP A 43 -5.07 7.41 22.83
N THR A 44 -5.45 6.54 21.89
CA THR A 44 -5.51 5.08 22.08
C THR A 44 -4.41 4.32 21.34
N GLY A 45 -3.79 4.91 20.33
CA GLY A 45 -2.85 4.23 19.42
C GLY A 45 -3.51 3.32 18.38
N ALA A 46 -4.85 3.24 18.36
CA ALA A 46 -5.58 2.37 17.44
C ALA A 46 -5.48 2.88 16.00
N THR A 47 -5.25 1.97 15.05
CA THR A 47 -5.43 2.30 13.63
C THR A 47 -6.92 2.36 13.33
N LEU A 48 -7.37 3.50 12.79
CA LEU A 48 -8.77 3.71 12.47
C LEU A 48 -9.16 2.94 11.20
N PRO A 49 -10.37 2.36 11.15
CA PRO A 49 -10.85 1.63 9.99
C PRO A 49 -11.02 2.57 8.80
N VAL A 50 -10.61 2.09 7.63
CA VAL A 50 -10.80 2.79 6.34
C VAL A 50 -12.05 2.23 5.66
N HIS A 51 -12.93 3.12 5.24
CA HIS A 51 -14.16 2.84 4.53
C HIS A 51 -14.02 3.32 3.08
N TYR A 52 -14.21 2.44 2.10
CA TYR A 52 -14.18 2.82 0.69
C TYR A 52 -15.60 3.13 0.19
N ALA A 53 -15.79 4.32 -0.37
CA ALA A 53 -17.09 4.73 -0.93
C ALA A 53 -16.89 5.75 -2.05
N LYS A 54 -17.59 5.57 -3.18
CA LYS A 54 -17.61 6.50 -4.33
C LYS A 54 -16.21 6.84 -4.91
N GLY A 55 -15.29 5.87 -4.92
CA GLY A 55 -13.94 6.11 -5.42
C GLY A 55 -12.96 6.65 -4.38
N GLU A 56 -13.42 6.92 -3.16
CA GLU A 56 -12.65 7.60 -2.13
C GLU A 56 -12.50 6.72 -0.88
N TYR A 57 -11.41 6.98 -0.14
CA TYR A 57 -11.11 6.33 1.12
C TYR A 57 -11.43 7.29 2.27
N TRP A 58 -12.29 6.83 3.18
CA TRP A 58 -12.81 7.60 4.29
C TRP A 58 -12.38 6.99 5.61
N VAL A 59 -12.12 7.84 6.61
CA VAL A 59 -11.91 7.43 7.99
C VAL A 59 -12.87 8.23 8.86
N ALA A 60 -13.60 7.56 9.75
CA ALA A 60 -14.51 8.22 10.66
C ALA A 60 -13.73 9.03 11.72
N GLY A 61 -13.78 10.35 11.61
CA GLY A 61 -13.23 11.25 12.61
C GLY A 61 -14.15 11.43 13.82
N ARG A 62 -13.58 11.85 14.95
CA ARG A 62 -14.32 12.31 16.12
C ARG A 62 -13.95 13.76 16.41
N PRO A 63 -14.92 14.68 16.59
CA PRO A 63 -14.61 16.06 16.96
C PRO A 63 -13.68 16.13 18.17
N GLY A 64 -12.59 16.91 18.06
CA GLY A 64 -11.59 17.08 19.11
C GLY A 64 -10.59 15.92 19.29
N ALA A 65 -10.79 14.78 18.63
CA ALA A 65 -9.85 13.66 18.74
C ALA A 65 -8.53 13.95 18.02
N ARG A 66 -7.42 13.54 18.64
CA ARG A 66 -6.09 13.68 18.06
C ARG A 66 -5.81 12.50 17.15
N TYR A 67 -5.24 12.75 15.98
CA TYR A 67 -4.84 11.69 15.05
C TYR A 67 -3.43 11.92 14.51
N ALA A 68 -2.84 10.87 13.95
CA ALA A 68 -1.63 10.93 13.14
C ALA A 68 -1.86 10.25 11.80
N VAL A 69 -1.22 10.79 10.76
CA VAL A 69 -1.15 10.16 9.44
C VAL A 69 0.10 9.29 9.41
N THR A 70 -0.07 7.98 9.38
CA THR A 70 1.05 7.05 9.22
C THR A 70 1.26 6.80 7.74
N VAL A 71 2.48 7.00 7.28
CA VAL A 71 2.91 6.67 5.92
C VAL A 71 3.97 5.59 6.02
N HIS A 72 3.81 4.53 5.23
CA HIS A 72 4.75 3.44 5.13
C HIS A 72 5.13 3.22 3.67
N ASN A 73 6.38 3.53 3.32
CA ASN A 73 6.93 3.22 2.00
C ASN A 73 6.96 1.69 1.82
N ARG A 74 6.35 1.20 0.75
CA ARG A 74 6.32 -0.24 0.42
C ARG A 74 7.33 -0.61 -0.65
N SER A 75 8.01 0.39 -1.21
CA SER A 75 8.99 0.22 -2.27
C SER A 75 10.42 0.10 -1.73
N GLY A 76 11.31 -0.43 -2.57
CA GLY A 76 12.75 -0.41 -2.35
C GLY A 76 13.43 0.92 -2.71
N GLY A 77 12.67 1.91 -3.18
CA GLY A 77 13.17 3.24 -3.54
C GLY A 77 12.84 4.28 -2.47
N ARG A 78 13.31 5.52 -2.66
CA ARG A 78 12.86 6.66 -1.87
C ARG A 78 11.52 7.16 -2.40
N VAL A 79 10.62 7.52 -1.48
CA VAL A 79 9.30 8.11 -1.81
C VAL A 79 9.19 9.47 -1.16
N LEU A 80 8.85 10.49 -1.95
CA LEU A 80 8.43 11.79 -1.43
C LEU A 80 6.91 11.77 -1.23
N ALA A 81 6.46 12.09 -0.02
CA ALA A 81 5.05 12.36 0.25
C ALA A 81 4.86 13.85 0.55
N VAL A 82 3.91 14.48 -0.14
CA VAL A 82 3.50 15.88 0.07
C VAL A 82 2.07 15.87 0.65
N PRO A 83 1.91 15.54 1.95
CA PRO A 83 0.59 15.41 2.56
C PRO A 83 -0.07 16.78 2.75
N SER A 84 -1.39 16.81 2.55
CA SER A 84 -2.23 17.97 2.86
C SER A 84 -3.45 17.58 3.69
N VAL A 85 -3.95 18.54 4.47
CA VAL A 85 -5.22 18.44 5.21
C VAL A 85 -6.01 19.71 4.95
N ASP A 86 -7.29 19.57 4.61
CA ASP A 86 -8.18 20.68 4.25
C ASP A 86 -7.60 21.63 3.18
N GLY A 87 -6.78 21.09 2.27
CA GLY A 87 -6.13 21.86 1.20
C GLY A 87 -4.84 22.56 1.60
N VAL A 88 -4.31 22.32 2.80
CA VAL A 88 -3.08 22.95 3.30
C VAL A 88 -1.98 21.91 3.49
N ASN A 89 -0.77 22.21 3.02
CA ASN A 89 0.41 21.36 3.17
C ASN A 89 0.75 21.18 4.66
N VAL A 90 0.87 19.92 5.12
CA VAL A 90 1.09 19.61 6.53
C VAL A 90 2.47 20.05 7.03
N LEU A 91 3.45 20.17 6.14
CA LEU A 91 4.82 20.57 6.47
C LEU A 91 4.99 22.09 6.45
N SER A 92 4.53 22.78 5.39
CA SER A 92 4.75 24.23 5.23
C SER A 92 3.63 25.11 5.77
N GLY A 93 2.39 24.61 5.86
CA GLY A 93 1.22 25.43 6.20
C GLY A 93 0.68 26.29 5.05
N GLU A 94 1.23 26.16 3.85
CA GLU A 94 0.76 26.86 2.64
C GLU A 94 -0.32 26.05 1.91
N THR A 95 -1.08 26.69 1.01
CA THR A 95 -1.99 25.99 0.10
C THR A 95 -1.27 24.86 -0.62
N ALA A 96 -1.86 23.67 -0.62
CA ALA A 96 -1.21 22.46 -1.12
C ALA A 96 -1.05 22.47 -2.66
N ALA A 97 0.15 22.11 -3.11
CA ALA A 97 0.48 21.83 -4.51
C ALA A 97 1.46 20.64 -4.60
N TRP A 98 1.50 19.97 -5.75
CA TRP A 98 2.25 18.72 -5.95
C TRP A 98 3.77 18.90 -5.98
N ASP A 99 4.25 20.09 -6.37
CA ASP A 99 5.65 20.45 -6.54
C ASP A 99 6.29 21.03 -5.26
N GLN A 100 5.56 20.98 -4.14
CA GLN A 100 6.04 21.46 -2.86
C GLN A 100 6.95 20.47 -2.14
N ARG A 101 7.63 20.98 -1.12
CA ARG A 101 8.42 20.15 -0.20
C ARG A 101 7.50 19.22 0.60
N GLY A 102 8.07 18.09 1.02
CA GLY A 102 7.37 17.07 1.79
C GLY A 102 8.32 16.17 2.55
N TYR A 103 7.80 15.05 3.03
CA TYR A 103 8.54 14.04 3.79
C TYR A 103 9.16 13.04 2.81
N VAL A 104 10.46 12.79 2.95
CA VAL A 104 11.17 11.79 2.16
C VAL A 104 11.32 10.52 2.98
N PHE A 105 10.73 9.43 2.51
CA PHE A 105 10.79 8.11 3.11
C PHE A 105 11.85 7.27 2.43
N SER A 106 12.76 6.74 3.22
CA SER A 106 13.74 5.72 2.82
C SER A 106 13.03 4.43 2.43
N PRO A 107 13.72 3.49 1.76
CA PRO A 107 13.15 2.17 1.44
C PRO A 107 12.55 1.52 2.68
N TYR A 108 11.30 1.07 2.56
CA TYR A 108 10.52 0.42 3.63
C TYR A 108 10.28 1.25 4.91
N GLU A 109 10.64 2.53 4.91
CA GLU A 109 10.48 3.41 6.07
C GLU A 109 9.02 3.58 6.44
N ARG A 110 8.75 3.68 7.74
CA ARG A 110 7.45 4.03 8.29
C ARG A 110 7.62 5.19 9.26
N TYR A 111 6.77 6.21 9.10
CA TYR A 111 6.78 7.36 10.00
C TYR A 111 5.35 7.85 10.27
N GLN A 112 5.14 8.36 11.48
CA GLN A 112 3.90 9.01 11.87
C GLN A 112 4.05 10.53 11.75
N ILE A 113 3.28 11.12 10.85
CA ILE A 113 3.18 12.57 10.71
C ILE A 113 2.15 13.06 11.73
N THR A 114 2.67 13.78 12.73
CA THR A 114 1.91 14.24 13.89
C THR A 114 1.90 15.76 13.87
N GLY A 115 0.76 16.39 14.10
CA GLY A 115 0.74 17.83 14.38
C GLY A 115 0.23 18.76 13.28
N TRP A 116 -0.66 18.30 12.40
CA TRP A 116 -1.54 19.26 11.72
C TRP A 116 -2.56 19.80 12.73
N ARG A 117 -2.34 21.02 13.23
CA ARG A 117 -3.35 21.79 13.97
C ARG A 117 -3.97 22.77 12.99
N LYS A 118 -5.27 22.63 12.71
CA LYS A 118 -6.07 23.85 12.50
C LYS A 118 -5.94 24.62 13.80
N SER A 119 -5.18 25.71 13.77
CA SER A 119 -5.04 26.60 14.92
C SER A 119 -6.42 26.82 15.53
N SER A 120 -6.49 26.65 16.85
CA SER A 120 -7.57 27.18 17.67
C SER A 120 -7.72 28.66 17.34
N SER A 121 -8.84 29.04 16.73
CA SER A 121 -9.41 30.38 16.92
C SER A 121 -10.19 30.38 18.22
#